data_AF-A0A9D6E9H3-F1
#
_entry.id   AF-A0A9D6E9H3-F1
#
_cell.length_a   1.000
_cell.length_b   1.000
_cell.length_c   1.000
_cell.angle_alpha   90.00
_cell.angle_beta   90.00
_cell.angle_gamma   90.00
#
_symmetry.space_group_name_H-M   'P 1'
#
loop_
_entity.id
_entity.type
_entity.pdbx_description
1 polymer ?
#
loop_
_entity_poly.entity_id
_entity_poly.type
_entity_poly.pdbx_seq_one_letter_code
_entity_poly.pdbx_strand_id
1 'polypeptide(L)'
;MPVTAKLSLKFYEKLGEDVANELVEWFNQVDATYRADLRELNELNFARFDAKLEQRIAEVKAEIAGVEARLEQRFAERFRRLETRMEVGFASLRADMVKWLFGMWITLLGAMVALSKLG
;
A
#
# COMPACT_ATOMS: atom_id res chain seq x y z
N MET A 1 -14.07 -36.25 21.24
CA MET A 1 -15.02 -37.29 21.65
C MET A 1 -15.18 -38.25 20.49
N PRO A 2 -14.81 -39.54 20.63
CA PRO A 2 -15.08 -40.53 19.59
C PRO A 2 -16.59 -40.70 19.45
N VAL A 3 -17.09 -40.66 18.22
CA VAL A 3 -18.46 -41.08 17.93
C VAL A 3 -18.38 -42.58 17.72
N THR A 4 -18.82 -43.36 18.70
CA THR A 4 -18.90 -44.82 18.51
C THR A 4 -20.00 -45.09 17.50
N ALA A 5 -19.64 -45.52 16.29
CA ALA A 5 -20.64 -46.10 15.41
C ALA A 5 -21.34 -47.25 16.14
N LYS A 6 -22.67 -47.22 16.15
CA LYS A 6 -23.49 -48.30 16.72
C LYS A 6 -24.39 -48.84 15.62
N LEU A 7 -24.28 -50.13 15.38
CA LEU A 7 -25.15 -50.86 14.45
C LEU A 7 -26.42 -51.32 15.20
N SER A 8 -27.49 -51.54 14.44
CA SER A 8 -28.75 -52.03 15.02
C SER A 8 -28.67 -53.50 15.43
N LEU A 9 -29.45 -53.92 16.43
CA LEU A 9 -29.49 -55.33 16.89
C LEU A 9 -29.78 -56.32 15.74
N LYS A 10 -30.70 -55.96 14.83
CA LYS A 10 -31.02 -56.76 13.63
C LYS A 10 -29.80 -57.01 12.73
N PHE A 11 -28.82 -56.10 12.76
CA PHE A 11 -27.59 -56.23 11.98
C PHE A 11 -26.68 -57.31 12.60
N TYR A 12 -26.54 -57.29 13.93
CA TYR A 12 -25.83 -58.34 14.69
C TYR A 12 -26.50 -59.71 14.53
N GLU A 13 -27.83 -59.78 14.61
CA GLU A 13 -28.58 -61.03 14.42
C GLU A 13 -28.40 -61.64 13.01
N LYS A 14 -28.21 -60.80 11.99
CA LYS A 14 -28.09 -61.24 10.59
C LYS A 14 -26.67 -61.57 10.16
N LEU A 15 -25.67 -60.83 10.66
CA LEU A 15 -24.27 -60.98 10.24
C LEU A 15 -23.40 -61.69 11.28
N GLY A 16 -23.89 -61.86 12.51
CA GLY A 16 -23.12 -62.36 13.63
C GLY A 16 -22.39 -61.24 14.37
N GLU A 17 -22.04 -61.52 15.63
CA GLU A 17 -21.41 -60.56 16.53
C GLU A 17 -20.01 -60.16 16.06
N ASP A 18 -19.20 -61.15 15.66
CA ASP A 18 -17.81 -60.94 15.22
C ASP A 18 -17.74 -60.00 14.01
N VAL A 19 -18.49 -60.30 12.95
CA VAL A 19 -18.49 -59.52 11.71
C VAL A 19 -19.02 -58.09 11.93
N ALA A 20 -20.06 -57.94 12.77
CA ALA A 20 -20.61 -56.62 13.08
C ALA A 20 -19.62 -55.78 13.90
N ASN A 21 -18.89 -56.38 14.83
CA ASN A 21 -17.85 -55.70 15.62
C ASN A 21 -16.66 -55.26 14.75
N GLU A 22 -16.18 -56.11 13.84
CA GLU A 22 -15.12 -55.75 12.89
C GLU A 22 -15.51 -54.54 12.03
N LEU A 23 -16.76 -54.50 11.55
CA LEU A 23 -17.30 -53.38 10.77
C LEU A 23 -17.35 -52.07 11.57
N VAL A 24 -17.76 -52.13 12.84
CA VAL A 24 -17.77 -50.97 13.74
C VAL A 24 -16.34 -50.47 13.99
N GLU A 25 -15.40 -51.38 14.24
CA GLU A 25 -14.00 -51.04 14.48
C GLU A 25 -13.37 -50.38 13.25
N TRP A 26 -13.60 -50.95 12.06
CA TRP A 26 -13.16 -50.34 10.81
C TRP A 26 -13.77 -48.95 10.59
N PHE A 27 -15.07 -48.76 10.81
CA PHE A 27 -15.71 -47.45 10.65
C PHE A 27 -15.14 -46.41 11.61
N ASN A 28 -14.91 -46.79 12.87
CA ASN A 28 -14.31 -45.90 13.87
C ASN A 28 -12.86 -45.54 13.51
N GLN A 29 -12.08 -46.48 12.95
CA GLN A 29 -10.74 -46.19 12.43
C GLN A 29 -10.79 -45.21 11.26
N VAL A 30 -11.71 -45.41 10.31
CA VAL A 30 -11.89 -44.50 9.16
C VAL A 30 -12.29 -43.10 9.62
N ASP A 31 -13.25 -42.95 10.55
CA ASP A 31 -13.64 -41.63 11.10
C ASP A 31 -12.46 -40.95 11.83
N ALA A 32 -11.69 -41.72 12.60
CA ALA A 32 -10.52 -41.19 13.30
C ALA A 32 -9.45 -40.68 12.32
N THR A 33 -9.12 -41.47 11.29
CA THR A 33 -8.16 -41.08 10.24
C THR A 33 -8.65 -39.85 9.48
N TYR A 34 -9.91 -39.85 9.04
CA TYR A 34 -10.46 -38.72 8.27
C TYR A 34 -10.47 -37.41 9.09
N ARG A 35 -10.79 -37.47 10.38
CA ARG A 35 -10.72 -36.30 11.27
C ARG A 35 -9.28 -35.83 11.48
N ALA A 36 -8.32 -36.75 11.57
CA ALA A 36 -6.91 -36.42 11.66
C ALA A 36 -6.44 -35.72 10.38
N ASP A 37 -6.72 -36.30 9.22
CA ASP A 37 -6.37 -35.73 7.91
C ASP A 37 -7.00 -34.35 7.72
N LEU A 38 -8.28 -34.17 8.09
CA LEU A 38 -8.94 -32.87 8.02
C LEU A 38 -8.28 -31.83 8.92
N ARG A 39 -7.86 -32.21 10.13
CA ARG A 39 -7.13 -31.30 11.03
C ARG A 39 -5.78 -30.95 10.45
N GLU A 40 -5.02 -31.92 9.96
CA GLU A 40 -3.71 -31.69 9.36
C GLU A 40 -3.82 -30.76 8.14
N LEU A 41 -4.75 -31.05 7.22
CA LEU A 41 -5.01 -30.19 6.06
C LEU A 41 -5.43 -28.78 6.48
N ASN A 42 -6.25 -28.66 7.52
CA ASN A 42 -6.72 -27.38 8.03
C ASN A 42 -5.55 -26.58 8.63
N GLU A 43 -4.73 -27.18 9.49
CA GLU A 43 -3.55 -26.57 10.09
C GLU A 43 -2.55 -26.13 9.02
N LEU A 44 -2.29 -26.99 8.03
CA LEU A 44 -1.34 -26.71 6.95
C LEU A 44 -1.85 -25.58 6.03
N ASN A 45 -3.16 -25.56 5.74
CA ASN A 45 -3.77 -24.48 4.98
C ASN A 45 -3.79 -23.16 5.76
N PHE A 46 -4.07 -23.18 7.06
CA PHE A 46 -4.02 -21.99 7.89
C PHE A 46 -2.60 -21.43 7.98
N ALA A 47 -1.58 -22.27 8.18
CA ALA A 47 -0.19 -21.83 8.20
C ALA A 47 0.23 -21.19 6.86
N ARG A 48 -0.18 -21.78 5.72
CA ARG A 48 0.05 -21.19 4.40
C ARG A 48 -0.67 -19.87 4.19
N PHE A 49 -1.92 -19.78 4.65
CA PHE A 49 -2.72 -18.57 4.56
C PHE A 49 -2.09 -17.44 5.39
N ASP A 50 -1.70 -17.74 6.62
CA ASP A 50 -1.07 -16.80 7.54
C ASP A 50 0.25 -16.26 6.97
N ALA A 51 1.14 -17.14 6.51
CA ALA A 51 2.39 -16.75 5.87
C ALA A 51 2.17 -15.85 4.63
N LYS A 52 1.17 -16.17 3.80
CA LYS A 52 0.84 -15.35 2.63
C LYS A 52 0.24 -14.00 3.04
N LEU A 53 -0.56 -13.97 4.11
CA LEU A 53 -1.14 -12.74 4.63
C LEU A 53 -0.05 -11.81 5.19
N GLU A 54 0.88 -12.35 5.99
CA GLU A 54 2.04 -11.62 6.49
C GLU A 54 2.89 -11.06 5.34
N GLN A 55 3.17 -11.87 4.31
CA GLN A 55 3.88 -11.43 3.11
C GLN A 55 3.15 -10.25 2.43
N ARG A 56 1.83 -10.37 2.21
CA ARG A 56 1.04 -9.29 1.59
C ARG A 56 1.02 -8.02 2.44
N ILE A 57 0.94 -8.14 3.76
CA ILE A 57 1.03 -7.00 4.68
C ILE A 57 2.41 -6.32 4.55
N ALA A 58 3.50 -7.09 4.47
CA ALA A 58 4.84 -6.54 4.29
C ALA A 58 4.98 -5.81 2.95
N GLU A 59 4.45 -6.39 1.86
CA GLU A 59 4.44 -5.78 0.53
C GLU A 59 3.68 -4.45 0.53
N VAL A 60 2.48 -4.39 1.12
CA VAL A 60 1.68 -3.16 1.22
C VAL A 60 2.39 -2.10 2.07
N LYS A 61 3.01 -2.49 3.19
CA LYS A 61 3.80 -1.55 4.00
C LYS A 61 4.97 -0.95 3.21
N ALA A 62 5.67 -1.77 2.43
CA ALA A 62 6.75 -1.29 1.57
C ALA A 62 6.23 -0.36 0.46
N GLU A 63 5.08 -0.66 -0.13
CA GLU A 63 4.45 0.20 -1.14
C GLU A 63 4.06 1.56 -0.55
N ILE A 64 3.44 1.58 0.63
CA ILE A 64 3.07 2.81 1.34
C ILE A 64 4.32 3.66 1.62
N ALA A 65 5.37 3.07 2.20
CA ALA A 65 6.63 3.79 2.44
C ALA A 65 7.23 4.35 1.13
N GLY A 66 7.12 3.60 0.03
CA GLY A 66 7.54 4.07 -1.29
C GLY A 66 6.67 5.20 -1.85
N VAL A 67 5.37 5.23 -1.56
CA VAL A 67 4.47 6.34 -1.92
C VAL A 67 4.80 7.58 -1.09
N GLU A 68 4.99 7.44 0.22
CA GLU A 68 5.37 8.53 1.12
C GLU A 68 6.66 9.21 0.67
N ALA A 69 7.72 8.43 0.43
CA ALA A 69 9.00 8.96 -0.05
C ALA A 69 8.87 9.71 -1.38
N ARG A 70 8.06 9.19 -2.33
CA ARG A 70 7.81 9.85 -3.61
C ARG A 70 7.02 11.15 -3.44
N LEU A 71 6.08 11.20 -2.51
CA LEU A 71 5.33 12.43 -2.20
C LEU A 71 6.25 13.48 -1.60
N GLU A 72 7.06 13.13 -0.59
CA GLU A 72 8.04 14.03 0.01
C GLU A 72 9.00 14.59 -1.04
N GLN A 73 9.54 13.74 -1.91
CA GLN A 73 10.42 14.17 -3.00
C GLN A 73 9.72 15.15 -3.95
N ARG A 74 8.49 14.84 -4.37
CA ARG A 74 7.71 15.73 -5.26
C ARG A 74 7.37 17.06 -4.60
N PHE A 75 7.06 17.06 -3.32
CA PHE A 75 6.83 18.29 -2.57
C PHE A 75 8.10 19.11 -2.48
N ALA A 76 9.22 18.52 -2.08
CA ALA A 76 10.51 19.21 -2.01
C ALA A 76 10.92 19.81 -3.37
N GLU A 77 10.74 19.07 -4.46
CA GLU A 77 11.00 19.55 -5.82
C GLU A 77 10.10 20.73 -6.20
N ARG A 78 8.79 20.63 -5.92
CA ARG A 78 7.83 21.71 -6.18
C ARG A 78 8.16 22.97 -5.37
N PHE A 79 8.55 22.83 -4.10
CA PHE A 79 8.95 23.95 -3.25
C PHE A 79 10.19 24.64 -3.79
N ARG A 80 11.26 23.88 -4.11
CA ARG A 80 12.45 24.45 -4.73
C ARG A 80 12.13 25.19 -6.03
N ARG A 81 11.28 24.61 -6.88
CA ARG A 81 10.87 25.23 -8.13
C ARG A 81 10.11 26.54 -7.90
N LEU A 82 9.24 26.60 -6.89
CA LEU A 82 8.54 27.82 -6.51
C LEU A 82 9.51 28.89 -6.00
N GLU A 83 10.44 28.51 -5.12
CA GLU A 83 11.48 29.40 -4.58
C GLU A 83 12.31 30.01 -5.70
N THR A 84 12.88 29.19 -6.59
CA THR A 84 13.63 29.67 -7.76
C THR A 84 12.79 30.58 -8.66
N ARG A 85 11.51 30.24 -8.89
CA ARG A 85 10.63 31.09 -9.70
C ARG A 85 10.38 32.44 -9.05
N MET A 86 10.24 32.48 -7.73
CA MET A 86 10.09 33.72 -6.98
C MET A 86 11.37 34.55 -7.04
N GLU A 87 12.54 33.96 -6.81
CA GLU A 87 13.83 34.64 -6.89
C GLU A 87 14.04 35.28 -8.28
N VAL A 88 13.82 34.50 -9.34
CA VAL A 88 13.92 34.98 -10.72
C VAL A 88 12.89 36.08 -10.99
N GLY A 89 11.65 35.90 -10.53
CA GLY A 89 10.58 36.90 -10.69
C GLY A 89 10.89 38.22 -9.97
N PHE A 90 11.45 38.17 -8.76
CA PHE A 90 11.88 39.38 -8.04
C PHE A 90 13.06 40.05 -8.72
N ALA A 91 14.03 39.27 -9.21
CA ALA A 91 15.17 39.80 -9.95
C ALA A 91 14.71 40.50 -11.24
N SER A 92 13.75 39.92 -11.98
CA SER A 92 13.22 40.54 -13.20
C SER A 92 12.44 41.81 -12.89
N LEU A 93 11.57 41.81 -11.86
CA LEU A 93 10.85 43.02 -11.44
C LEU A 93 11.81 44.14 -11.05
N ARG A 94 12.86 43.83 -10.28
CA ARG A 94 13.91 44.79 -9.91
C ARG A 94 14.60 45.34 -11.15
N ALA A 95 15.00 44.49 -12.07
CA ALA A 95 15.66 44.90 -13.31
C ALA A 95 14.76 45.82 -14.15
N ASP A 96 13.47 45.49 -14.26
CA ASP A 96 12.52 46.29 -15.03
C ASP A 96 12.25 47.64 -14.37
N MET A 97 12.14 47.71 -13.04
CA MET A 97 12.07 48.99 -12.33
C MET A 97 13.30 49.87 -12.59
N VAL A 98 14.50 49.30 -12.56
CA VAL A 98 15.74 50.03 -12.84
C VAL A 98 15.77 50.55 -14.28
N LYS A 99 15.36 49.75 -15.26
CA LYS A 99 15.25 50.19 -16.67
C LYS A 99 14.28 51.37 -16.81
N TRP A 100 13.10 51.28 -16.20
CA TRP A 100 12.11 52.36 -16.24
C TRP A 100 12.62 53.63 -15.58
N LEU A 101 13.29 53.51 -14.43
CA LEU A 101 13.92 54.62 -13.74
C LEU A 101 14.91 55.33 -14.68
N PHE A 102 15.87 54.61 -15.27
CA PHE A 102 16.84 55.18 -16.21
C PHE A 102 16.19 55.79 -17.46
N GLY A 103 15.17 55.15 -18.03
CA GLY A 103 14.42 55.70 -19.16
C GLY A 103 13.82 57.07 -18.83
N MET A 104 13.19 57.20 -17.67
CA MET A 104 12.66 58.47 -17.18
C MET A 104 13.77 59.51 -16.97
N TRP A 105 14.90 59.14 -16.35
CA TRP A 105 16.04 60.06 -16.17
C TRP A 105 16.57 60.60 -17.50
N ILE A 106 16.70 59.74 -18.53
CA ILE A 106 17.16 60.16 -19.86
C ILE A 106 16.17 61.14 -20.49
N THR A 107 14.87 60.85 -20.42
CA THR A 107 13.83 61.76 -20.93
C THR A 107 13.86 63.12 -20.21
N LEU A 108 13.97 63.11 -18.88
CA LEU A 108 14.00 64.32 -18.06
C LEU A 108 15.25 65.17 -18.34
N LEU A 109 16.43 64.53 -18.43
CA LEU A 109 17.68 65.21 -18.80
C LEU A 109 17.61 65.81 -20.21
N GLY A 110 17.03 65.08 -21.17
CA GLY A 110 16.82 65.59 -22.52
C GLY A 110 15.95 66.85 -22.56
N ALA A 111 14.87 66.87 -21.78
CA ALA A 111 14.00 68.05 -21.65
C ALA A 111 14.73 69.26 -21.03
N MET A 112 15.53 69.05 -19.99
CA MET A 112 16.34 70.12 -19.39
C MET A 112 17.34 70.73 -20.37
N VAL A 113 18.04 69.89 -21.16
CA VAL A 113 18.97 70.37 -22.19
C VAL A 113 18.24 71.17 -23.26
N ALA A 114 17.06 70.72 -23.72
CA ALA A 114 16.26 71.44 -24.69
C ALA A 114 15.83 72.83 -24.17
N LEU A 115 15.38 72.91 -22.90
CA LEU A 115 15.01 74.17 -22.26
C LEU A 115 16.21 75.13 -22.14
N SER A 116 17.40 74.63 -21.79
CA SER A 116 18.61 75.45 -21.69
C SER A 116 19.10 76.06 -23.02
N LYS A 117 18.62 75.54 -24.16
CA LYS A 117 18.92 76.08 -25.49
C LYS A 117 17.87 77.07 -26.01
N LEU A 118 16.72 77.15 -25.33
CA LEU A 118 15.59 78.02 -25.72
C LEU A 118 15.55 79.33 -24.93
N GLY A 119 16.25 79.43 -23.79
CA GLY A 119 16.46 80.67 -23.04
C GLY A 119 17.87 81.20 -23.23
#